data_AF-A0A1V4T1D4-F1
#
_entry.id   AF-A0A1V4T1D4-F1
#
_cell.length_a   1.000
_cell.length_b   1.000
_cell.length_c   1.000
_cell.angle_alpha   90.00
_cell.angle_beta   90.00
_cell.angle_gamma   90.00
#
_symmetry.space_group_name_H-M   'P 1'
#
loop_
_entity.id
_entity.type
_entity.pdbx_description
1 polymer ?
#
loop_
_entity_poly.entity_id
_entity_poly.type
_entity_poly.pdbx_seq_one_letter_code
_entity_poly.pdbx_strand_id
1 'polypeptide(L)' 'LEEQVNRFERHLIEEALRACQGRASLACERLGLPKKTLYDKMRRLAIMSDDFR' A
#
# COMPACT_ATOMS: atom_id res chain seq x y z
N LEU A 1 -19.25 -3.47 -5.79
CA LEU A 1 -18.08 -3.09 -6.63
C LEU A 1 -16.94 -2.55 -5.78
N GLU A 2 -17.21 -1.65 -4.82
CA GLU A 2 -16.19 -1.07 -3.93
C GLU A 2 -15.36 -2.09 -3.13
N GLU A 3 -15.95 -3.20 -2.67
CA GLU A 3 -15.20 -4.26 -1.99
C GLU A 3 -14.17 -4.96 -2.89
N GLN A 4 -14.46 -5.10 -4.18
CA GLN A 4 -13.52 -5.70 -5.14
C GLN A 4 -12.35 -4.75 -5.39
N VAL A 5 -12.66 -3.46 -5.53
CA VAL A 5 -11.64 -2.40 -5.66
C VAL A 5 -10.77 -2.33 -4.41
N ASN A 6 -11.36 -2.33 -3.20
CA ASN A 6 -10.58 -2.33 -1.95
C ASN A 6 -9.68 -3.57 -1.83
N ARG A 7 -10.17 -4.76 -2.20
CA ARG A 7 -9.34 -5.99 -2.20
C ARG A 7 -8.17 -5.89 -3.15
N PHE A 8 -8.42 -5.40 -4.37
CA PHE A 8 -7.39 -5.22 -5.38
C PHE A 8 -6.36 -4.18 -4.96
N GLU A 9 -6.79 -3.03 -4.46
CA GLU A 9 -5.91 -2.00 -3.92
C GLU A 9 -5.07 -2.52 -2.75
N ARG A 10 -5.67 -3.30 -1.85
CA ARG A 10 -4.96 -3.92 -0.73
C ARG A 10 -3.81 -4.79 -1.25
N HIS A 11 -4.10 -5.71 -2.16
CA HIS A 11 -3.08 -6.55 -2.77
C HIS A 11 -1.98 -5.75 -3.47
N LEU A 12 -2.34 -4.70 -4.21
CA LEU A 12 -1.38 -3.86 -4.92
C LEU A 12 -0.42 -3.14 -3.95
N ILE A 13 -0.95 -2.64 -2.83
CA ILE A 13 -0.16 -1.99 -1.78
C ILE A 13 0.74 -3.00 -1.06
N GLU A 14 0.21 -4.17 -0.72
CA GLU A 14 0.97 -5.24 -0.07
C GLU A 14 2.14 -5.74 -0.94
N GLU A 15 1.90 -5.98 -2.23
CA GLU A 15 2.95 -6.36 -3.19
C GLU A 15 4.02 -5.28 -3.34
N ALA A 16 3.62 -4.01 -3.44
CA ALA A 16 4.56 -2.90 -3.50
C ALA A 16 5.38 -2.77 -2.21
N LEU A 17 4.76 -2.96 -1.04
CA LEU A 17 5.45 -2.95 0.25
C LEU A 17 6.43 -4.12 0.39
N ARG A 18 6.04 -5.33 -0.01
CA ARG A 18 6.94 -6.51 -0.04
C ARG A 18 8.14 -6.30 -0.95
N ALA A 19 7.90 -5.83 -2.18
CA ALA A 19 8.97 -5.52 -3.12
C ALA A 19 9.92 -4.42 -2.63
N CYS A 20 9.45 -3.58 -1.71
CA CYS A 20 10.22 -2.49 -1.12
C CYS A 20 10.73 -2.79 0.30
N GLN A 21 10.60 -4.02 0.80
CA GLN A 21 10.96 -4.41 2.18
C GLN A 21 10.33 -3.47 3.24
N GLY A 22 9.02 -3.25 3.13
CA GLY A 22 8.27 -2.41 4.06
C GLY A 22 8.51 -0.90 3.88
N ARG A 23 9.31 -0.47 2.89
CA ARG A 23 9.58 0.96 2.68
C ARG A 23 8.44 1.64 1.94
N ALA A 24 7.50 2.20 2.71
CA ALA A 24 6.35 2.94 2.17
C ALA A 24 6.73 4.07 1.19
N SER A 25 7.88 4.74 1.38
CA SER A 25 8.35 5.77 0.44
C SER A 25 8.71 5.19 -0.95
N LEU A 26 9.34 4.02 -1.00
CA LEU A 26 9.62 3.34 -2.27
C LEU A 26 8.34 2.76 -2.88
N ALA A 27 7.44 2.22 -2.06
CA ALA A 27 6.14 1.76 -2.52
C ALA A 27 5.33 2.91 -3.15
N CYS A 28 5.40 4.13 -2.61
CA CYS A 28 4.78 5.32 -3.23
C CYS A 28 5.33 5.59 -4.63
N GLU A 29 6.66 5.60 -4.78
CA GLU A 29 7.31 5.83 -6.08
C GLU A 29 6.94 4.73 -7.08
N ARG A 30 6.92 3.46 -6.65
CA ARG A 30 6.54 2.33 -7.51
C ARG A 30 5.08 2.38 -7.94
N LEU A 31 4.18 2.77 -7.04
CA LEU A 31 2.76 2.90 -7.33
C LEU A 31 2.42 4.21 -8.04
N GLY A 32 3.35 5.16 -8.15
CA GLY A 32 3.10 6.49 -8.69
C GLY A 32 2.09 7.30 -7.85
N LEU A 33 2.00 7.00 -6.55
CA LEU A 33 1.02 7.58 -5.65
C LEU A 33 1.66 8.65 -4.75
N PRO A 34 0.91 9.71 -4.40
CA PRO A 34 1.35 10.62 -3.36
C PRO A 34 1.48 9.89 -2.02
N LYS A 35 2.51 10.22 -1.24
CA LYS A 35 2.72 9.64 0.10
C LYS A 35 1.45 9.70 0.95
N LYS A 36 0.81 10.87 1.01
CA LYS A 36 -0.43 11.08 1.77
C LYS A 36 -1.53 10.09 1.36
N THR A 37 -1.71 9.85 0.06
CA THR A 37 -2.71 8.92 -0.46
C THR A 37 -2.40 7.48 -0.09
N LEU A 38 -1.14 7.06 -0.19
CA LEU A 38 -0.75 5.71 0.23
C LEU A 38 -1.00 5.50 1.72
N TYR A 39 -0.56 6.45 2.57
CA TYR A 39 -0.79 6.36 4.01
C TYR A 39 -2.28 6.32 4.37
N ASP A 40 -3.12 7.10 3.70
CA ASP A 40 -4.57 7.09 3.92
C ASP A 40 -5.19 5.73 3.55
N LYS A 41 -4.81 5.18 2.38
CA LYS A 41 -5.24 3.85 1.94
C LYS A 41 -4.74 2.75 2.89
N MET A 42 -3.48 2.80 3.32
CA MET A 42 -2.93 1.86 4.30
C MET A 42 -3.69 1.92 5.62
N ARG A 43 -4.02 3.13 6.11
CA ARG A 43 -4.78 3.31 7.35
C ARG A 43 -6.21 2.76 7.22
N ARG A 44 -6.88 3.03 6.11
CA ARG A 44 -8.24 2.54 5.82
C ARG A 44 -8.29 1.02 5.62
N LEU A 45 -7.25 0.43 5.05
CA LEU A 45 -7.12 -1.01 4.79
C LEU A 45 -6.39 -1.77 5.92
N ALA A 46 -6.03 -1.08 7.01
CA ALA A 46 -5.27 -1.61 8.15
C ALA A 46 -3.97 -2.34 7.74
N ILE A 47 -3.26 -1.80 6.75
CA ILE A 47 -1.97 -2.32 6.28
C ILE A 47 -0.85 -1.64 7.07
N MET A 48 0.01 -2.43 7.71
CA MET A 48 1.20 -1.93 8.39
C MET A 48 2.43 -2.21 7.54
N SER A 49 3.20 -1.17 7.19
CA SER A 49 4.46 -1.32 6.47
C SER A 49 5.48 -2.18 7.21
N ASP A 50 5.40 -2.21 8.55
CA ASP A 50 6.31 -2.99 9.41
C ASP A 50 6.15 -4.50 9.22
N ASP A 51 4.95 -4.97 8.85
CA ASP A 51 4.68 -6.39 8.56
C ASP A 51 5.46 -6.91 7.34
N PHE A 52 5.93 -6.00 6.49
CA PHE A 52 6.63 -6.31 5.24
C PHE A 52 8.13 -5.96 5.28
N ARG A 53 8.66 -5.56 6.44
CA ARG A 53 10.05 -5.16 6.62
C ARG A 53 11.01 -6.35 6.73
#